data_AF-A0A967N7H8-F1
#
_entry.id   AF-A0A967N7H8-F1
#
_cell.length_a   1.000
_cell.length_b   1.000
_cell.length_c   1.000
_cell.angle_alpha   90.00
_cell.angle_beta   90.00
_cell.angle_gamma   90.00
#
_symmetry.space_group_name_H-M   'P 1'
#
loop_
_entity.id
_entity.type
_entity.pdbx_description
1 polymer ?
#
loop_
_entity_poly.entity_id
_entity_poly.type
_entity_poly.pdbx_seq_one_letter_code
_entity_poly.pdbx_strand_id
1 'polypeptide(L)'
;WTLHEEIFSAEQCVWCVTRAWAPDVAYRDGCYYLYYYFRNDDGMPGGIGVAVSDRPQGPFTNVTEDGPLVDGHDPSVFIDDDGQAYLYMGHVVYFLADDMVRIQQEAGRHKSRIVELRGHDPVGGWEAVWVFERE
;
A
#
# COMPACT_ATOMS: atom_id res chain seq x y z
N TRP A 1 -8.79 -10.14 22.07
CA TRP A 1 -9.13 -9.34 20.88
C TRP A 1 -10.33 -8.48 21.20
N THR A 2 -10.28 -7.21 20.81
CA THR A 2 -11.40 -6.26 20.88
C THR A 2 -11.70 -5.83 19.46
N LEU A 3 -12.97 -5.88 19.05
CA LEU A 3 -13.38 -5.44 17.72
C LEU A 3 -13.42 -3.90 17.70
N HIS A 4 -12.73 -3.31 16.73
CA HIS A 4 -12.88 -1.90 16.36
C HIS A 4 -13.60 -1.87 15.01
N GLU A 5 -14.85 -1.46 15.02
CA GLU A 5 -15.70 -1.46 13.83
C GLU A 5 -15.39 -0.26 12.93
N GLU A 6 -15.56 -0.44 11.63
CA GLU A 6 -15.52 0.62 10.61
C GLU A 6 -14.29 1.56 10.70
N ILE A 7 -13.10 0.99 10.95
CA ILE A 7 -11.87 1.79 11.04
C ILE A 7 -11.56 2.52 9.72
N PHE A 8 -12.06 2.02 8.58
CA PHE A 8 -11.98 2.64 7.26
C PHE A 8 -13.23 2.27 6.45
N SER A 9 -13.68 3.17 5.58
CA SER A 9 -14.78 2.91 4.63
C SER A 9 -14.31 3.14 3.20
N ALA A 10 -14.55 2.16 2.34
CA ALA A 10 -14.25 2.24 0.92
C ALA A 10 -15.05 3.35 0.19
N GLU A 11 -16.16 3.79 0.76
CA GLU A 11 -16.98 4.89 0.21
C GLU A 11 -16.25 6.24 0.19
N GLN A 12 -15.17 6.38 0.97
CA GLN A 12 -14.31 7.57 0.93
C GLN A 12 -13.48 7.66 -0.37
N CYS A 13 -13.41 6.59 -1.15
CA CYS A 13 -12.63 6.56 -2.37
C CYS A 13 -13.54 6.66 -3.60
N VAL A 14 -13.55 7.84 -4.22
CA VAL A 14 -14.43 8.13 -5.37
C VAL A 14 -14.05 7.38 -6.65
N TRP A 15 -12.79 6.94 -6.77
CA TRP A 15 -12.29 6.14 -7.89
C TRP A 15 -12.36 4.63 -7.62
N CYS A 16 -12.97 4.24 -6.51
CA CYS A 16 -13.08 2.86 -6.08
C CYS A 16 -14.49 2.33 -6.29
N VAL A 17 -14.61 1.15 -6.91
CA VAL A 17 -15.92 0.62 -7.35
C VAL A 17 -16.55 -0.32 -6.33
N THR A 18 -15.77 -1.05 -5.53
CA THR A 18 -16.34 -2.09 -4.64
C THR A 18 -15.76 -2.15 -3.23
N ARG A 19 -14.51 -2.57 -3.09
CA ARG A 19 -13.99 -3.07 -1.80
C ARG A 19 -12.52 -2.70 -1.61
N ALA A 20 -12.18 -2.29 -0.40
CA ALA A 20 -10.79 -2.13 0.03
C ALA A 20 -10.24 -3.50 0.46
N TRP A 21 -9.32 -4.05 -0.32
CA TRP A 21 -8.73 -5.38 -0.16
C TRP A 21 -7.31 -5.32 0.38
N ALA A 22 -6.89 -6.46 0.96
CA ALA A 22 -5.51 -6.74 1.37
C ALA A 22 -4.77 -5.55 2.02
N PRO A 23 -5.34 -4.95 3.09
CA PRO A 23 -4.71 -3.79 3.68
C PRO A 23 -3.43 -4.16 4.43
N ASP A 24 -2.48 -3.24 4.44
CA ASP A 24 -1.33 -3.24 5.32
C ASP A 24 -1.16 -1.85 5.98
N VAL A 25 -0.57 -1.79 7.16
CA VAL A 25 -0.46 -0.56 7.96
C VAL A 25 0.93 -0.40 8.55
N ALA A 26 1.50 0.80 8.39
CA ALA A 26 2.72 1.21 9.06
C ALA A 26 2.49 2.44 9.95
N TYR A 27 3.25 2.54 11.04
CA TYR A 27 3.31 3.72 11.88
C TYR A 27 4.56 4.54 11.55
N ARG A 28 4.41 5.85 11.36
CA ARG A 28 5.53 6.78 11.21
C ARG A 28 5.13 8.16 11.74
N ASP A 29 6.01 8.78 12.52
CA ASP A 29 5.90 10.18 12.96
C ASP A 29 4.55 10.58 13.59
N GLY A 30 3.94 9.68 14.38
CA GLY A 30 2.66 9.95 15.07
C GLY A 30 1.41 9.53 14.29
N CYS A 31 1.57 9.05 13.06
CA CYS A 31 0.49 8.66 12.18
C CYS A 31 0.57 7.18 11.79
N TYR A 32 -0.59 6.60 11.53
CA TYR A 32 -0.79 5.28 10.94
C TYR A 32 -1.21 5.45 9.48
N TYR A 33 -0.54 4.74 8.58
CA TYR A 33 -0.75 4.78 7.14
C TYR A 33 -1.28 3.43 6.70
N LEU A 34 -2.58 3.37 6.40
CA LEU A 34 -3.28 2.19 5.91
C LEU A 34 -3.22 2.18 4.38
N TYR A 35 -2.40 1.32 3.82
CA TYR A 35 -2.39 1.04 2.38
C TYR A 35 -3.44 -0.02 2.10
N TYR A 36 -4.22 0.15 1.04
CA TYR A 36 -5.26 -0.79 0.64
C TYR A 36 -5.28 -0.95 -0.88
N TYR A 37 -5.73 -2.10 -1.35
CA TYR A 37 -5.95 -2.38 -2.76
C TYR A 37 -7.42 -2.17 -3.14
N PHE A 38 -7.66 -1.56 -4.31
CA PHE A 38 -8.96 -1.57 -4.96
C PHE A 38 -8.90 -2.18 -6.34
N ARG A 39 -9.83 -3.10 -6.63
CA ARG A 39 -10.04 -3.65 -7.96
C ARG A 39 -11.24 -2.99 -8.63
N ASN A 40 -11.07 -2.59 -9.89
CA ASN A 40 -12.18 -2.19 -10.74
C ASN A 40 -12.81 -3.43 -11.38
N ASP A 41 -14.10 -3.65 -11.12
CA ASP A 41 -14.82 -4.87 -11.54
C ASP A 41 -15.02 -4.97 -13.06
N ASP A 42 -14.80 -3.88 -13.81
CA ASP A 42 -14.89 -3.82 -15.28
C ASP A 42 -13.59 -4.24 -15.99
N GLY A 43 -12.67 -4.90 -15.29
CA GLY A 43 -11.39 -5.37 -15.85
C GLY A 43 -10.35 -4.27 -16.03
N MET A 44 -10.57 -3.08 -15.48
CA MET A 44 -9.53 -2.06 -15.36
C MET A 44 -8.50 -2.47 -14.30
N PRO A 45 -7.21 -2.11 -14.50
CA PRO A 45 -6.21 -2.32 -13.47
C PRO A 45 -6.67 -1.63 -12.18
N GLY A 46 -6.60 -2.38 -11.09
CA GLY A 46 -6.83 -1.82 -9.77
C GLY A 46 -5.62 -1.00 -9.31
N GLY A 47 -5.79 -0.31 -8.18
CA GLY A 47 -4.77 0.58 -7.66
C GLY A 47 -4.69 0.53 -6.14
N ILE A 48 -3.53 0.91 -5.63
CA ILE A 48 -3.28 1.01 -4.20
C ILE A 48 -3.57 2.44 -3.76
N GLY A 49 -4.44 2.62 -2.78
CA GLY A 49 -4.63 3.89 -2.10
C GLY A 49 -4.01 3.89 -0.72
N VAL A 50 -4.00 5.06 -0.09
CA VAL A 50 -3.52 5.24 1.28
C VAL A 50 -4.51 6.08 2.07
N ALA A 51 -4.80 5.65 3.30
CA ALA A 51 -5.54 6.40 4.29
C ALA A 51 -4.71 6.62 5.55
N VAL A 52 -4.98 7.69 6.27
CA VAL A 52 -4.18 8.13 7.43
C VAL A 52 -5.05 8.26 8.67
N SER A 53 -4.51 7.86 9.82
CA SER A 53 -5.10 8.12 11.13
C SER A 53 -4.03 8.49 12.16
N ASP A 54 -4.38 9.27 13.17
CA ASP A 54 -3.54 9.51 14.36
C ASP A 54 -3.71 8.39 15.41
N ARG A 55 -4.54 7.37 15.14
CA ARG A 55 -4.85 6.26 16.05
C ARG A 55 -4.77 4.92 15.33
N PRO A 56 -4.27 3.86 15.98
CA PRO A 56 -4.17 2.55 15.36
C PRO A 56 -5.54 1.95 15.00
N GLN A 57 -6.58 2.29 15.76
CA GLN A 57 -7.95 1.85 15.52
C GLN A 57 -8.75 2.78 14.59
N GLY A 58 -8.13 3.78 13.98
CA GLY A 58 -8.84 4.75 13.16
C GLY A 58 -9.69 5.77 13.95
N PRO A 59 -10.64 6.45 13.27
CA PRO A 59 -10.95 6.27 11.85
C PRO A 59 -9.80 6.73 10.94
N PHE A 60 -9.63 6.03 9.82
CA PHE A 60 -8.70 6.38 8.76
C PHE A 60 -9.39 7.23 7.70
N THR A 61 -8.72 8.29 7.27
CA THR A 61 -9.17 9.20 6.21
C THR A 61 -8.40 8.91 4.92
N ASN A 62 -9.09 8.62 3.82
CA ASN A 62 -8.44 8.48 2.50
C ASN A 62 -7.75 9.80 2.10
N VAL A 63 -6.47 9.75 1.75
CA VAL A 63 -5.70 10.93 1.28
C VAL A 63 -5.30 10.81 -0.20
N THR A 64 -5.65 9.71 -0.84
CA THR A 64 -5.57 9.48 -2.29
C THR A 64 -6.93 9.75 -2.92
N GLU A 65 -7.38 11.00 -2.94
CA GLU A 65 -8.73 11.37 -3.42
C GLU A 65 -8.82 11.40 -4.95
N ASP A 66 -7.76 11.84 -5.62
CA ASP A 66 -7.73 12.07 -7.08
C ASP A 66 -7.34 10.84 -7.92
N GLY A 67 -6.98 9.73 -7.26
CA GLY A 67 -6.56 8.50 -7.91
C GLY A 67 -5.66 7.64 -7.01
N PRO A 68 -5.30 6.43 -7.45
CA PRO A 68 -4.42 5.56 -6.68
C PRO A 68 -3.02 6.15 -6.55
N LEU A 69 -2.33 5.80 -5.46
CA LEU A 69 -0.91 6.08 -5.26
C LEU A 69 -0.06 5.43 -6.36
N VAL A 70 -0.37 4.17 -6.68
CA VAL A 70 0.21 3.38 -7.78
C VAL A 70 -0.81 2.36 -8.29
N ASP A 71 -0.68 1.99 -9.57
CA ASP A 71 -1.38 0.82 -10.10
C ASP A 71 -0.83 -0.45 -9.43
N GLY A 72 -1.71 -1.38 -9.06
CA GLY A 72 -1.28 -2.59 -8.36
C GLY A 72 -2.28 -3.19 -7.40
N HIS A 73 -1.85 -4.26 -6.72
CA HIS A 73 -2.62 -5.01 -5.74
C HIS A 73 -1.79 -5.44 -4.53
N ASP A 74 -2.45 -5.90 -3.48
CA ASP A 74 -1.85 -6.50 -2.27
C ASP A 74 -0.61 -5.77 -1.74
N PRO A 75 -0.78 -4.51 -1.31
CA PRO A 75 0.32 -3.73 -0.76
C PRO A 75 0.89 -4.40 0.50
N SER A 76 2.22 -4.35 0.64
CA SER A 76 2.87 -4.49 1.93
C SER A 76 3.85 -3.36 2.17
N VAL A 77 3.75 -2.70 3.32
CA VAL A 77 4.59 -1.57 3.70
C VAL A 77 5.67 -2.03 4.66
N PHE A 78 6.90 -1.63 4.36
CA PHE A 78 8.06 -1.93 5.20
C PHE A 78 8.89 -0.66 5.39
N ILE A 79 9.32 -0.39 6.62
CA ILE A 79 10.24 0.71 6.94
C ILE A 79 11.52 0.04 7.43
N ASP A 80 12.61 0.26 6.69
CA ASP A 80 13.93 -0.30 6.99
C ASP A 80 14.63 0.51 8.10
N ASP A 81 15.69 -0.05 8.68
CA ASP A 81 16.45 0.54 9.79
C ASP A 81 17.14 1.87 9.41
N ASP A 82 17.37 2.10 8.12
CA ASP A 82 17.88 3.36 7.60
C ASP A 82 16.82 4.47 7.48
N GLY A 83 15.56 4.16 7.79
CA GLY A 83 14.40 5.03 7.72
C GLY A 83 13.72 5.08 6.35
N GLN A 84 14.22 4.37 5.34
CA GLN A 84 13.59 4.29 4.04
C GLN A 84 12.33 3.40 4.12
N ALA A 85 11.21 3.98 3.71
CA ALA A 85 9.95 3.26 3.58
C ALA A 85 9.78 2.68 2.17
N TYR A 86 9.22 1.48 2.08
CA TYR A 86 9.00 0.73 0.86
C TYR A 86 7.56 0.26 0.77
N LEU A 87 7.01 0.27 -0.44
CA LEU A 87 5.72 -0.34 -0.75
C LEU A 87 5.94 -1.49 -1.73
N TYR A 88 5.72 -2.70 -1.24
CA TYR A 88 5.83 -3.94 -2.01
C TYR A 88 4.49 -4.26 -2.67
N MET A 89 4.57 -4.69 -3.94
CA MET A 89 3.50 -5.32 -4.69
C MET A 89 4.11 -6.49 -5.47
N GLY A 90 3.88 -7.71 -5.02
CA GLY A 90 4.50 -8.89 -5.64
C GLY A 90 6.03 -8.75 -5.68
N HIS A 91 6.59 -8.68 -6.88
CA HIS A 91 8.03 -8.50 -7.11
C HIS A 91 8.45 -7.04 -7.35
N VAL A 92 7.51 -6.09 -7.39
CA VAL A 92 7.82 -4.67 -7.57
C VAL A 92 7.89 -4.00 -6.20
N VAL A 93 8.92 -3.17 -6.01
CA VAL A 93 9.11 -2.40 -4.78
C VAL A 93 9.23 -0.94 -5.14
N TYR A 94 8.29 -0.13 -4.65
CA TYR A 94 8.32 1.32 -4.75
C TYR A 94 9.00 1.93 -3.53
N PHE A 95 9.74 3.02 -3.73
CA PHE A 95 10.32 3.80 -2.66
C PHE A 95 9.32 4.86 -2.23
N LEU A 96 8.84 4.82 -0.99
CA LEU A 96 7.96 5.84 -0.44
C LEU A 96 8.75 7.10 -0.09
N ALA A 97 8.14 8.26 -0.31
CA ALA A 97 8.63 9.51 0.25
C ALA A 97 8.41 9.54 1.78
N ASP A 98 9.09 10.43 2.48
CA ASP A 98 9.03 10.50 3.95
C ASP A 98 7.62 10.75 4.51
N ASP A 99 6.74 11.38 3.72
CA ASP A 99 5.35 11.63 4.11
C ASP A 99 4.45 10.40 3.95
N MET A 100 4.98 9.28 3.46
CA MET A 100 4.31 7.98 3.29
C MET A 100 3.12 7.99 2.32
N VAL A 101 2.78 9.13 1.70
CA VAL A 101 1.62 9.27 0.81
C VAL A 101 1.99 9.58 -0.63
N ARG A 102 3.30 9.53 -0.95
CA ARG A 102 3.84 9.71 -2.30
C ARG A 102 4.92 8.67 -2.59
N ILE A 103 5.03 8.28 -3.86
CA ILE A 103 6.19 7.54 -4.34
C ILE A 103 7.31 8.52 -4.70
N GLN A 104 8.55 8.20 -4.34
CA GLN A 104 9.72 8.96 -4.77
C GLN A 104 9.82 8.94 -6.30
N GLN A 105 10.31 10.04 -6.88
CA GLN A 105 10.50 10.16 -8.32
C GLN A 105 11.99 10.04 -8.65
N GLU A 106 12.32 9.31 -9.72
CA GLU A 106 13.66 9.22 -10.30
C GLU A 106 13.54 9.40 -11.82
N ALA A 107 14.26 10.39 -12.37
CA ALA A 107 14.21 10.73 -13.80
C ALA A 107 12.79 10.92 -14.37
N GLY A 108 11.88 11.50 -13.57
CA GLY A 108 10.49 11.77 -13.95
C GLY A 108 9.56 10.55 -13.94
N ARG A 109 9.93 9.48 -13.23
CA ARG A 109 9.11 8.26 -13.05
C ARG A 109 9.11 7.82 -11.59
N HIS A 110 8.10 7.04 -11.19
CA HIS A 110 8.09 6.37 -9.89
C HIS A 110 9.36 5.53 -9.70
N LYS A 111 10.14 5.88 -8.68
CA LYS A 111 11.34 5.14 -8.28
C LYS A 111 10.90 3.77 -7.77
N SER A 112 11.32 2.74 -8.49
CA SER A 112 10.95 1.35 -8.20
C SER A 112 12.07 0.40 -8.57
N ARG A 113 12.05 -0.80 -7.99
CA ARG A 113 12.93 -1.91 -8.34
C ARG A 113 12.11 -3.19 -8.51
N ILE A 114 12.57 -4.09 -9.38
CA ILE A 114 12.09 -5.47 -9.43
C ILE A 114 13.00 -6.30 -8.52
N VAL A 115 12.41 -7.02 -7.58
CA VAL A 115 13.10 -7.98 -6.72
C VAL A 115 12.88 -9.37 -7.29
N GLU A 116 13.99 -10.02 -7.63
CA GLU A 116 13.97 -11.41 -8.06
C GLU A 116 13.88 -12.33 -6.82
N LEU A 117 12.76 -13.03 -6.69
CA LEU A 117 12.58 -14.04 -5.66
C LEU A 117 13.14 -15.38 -6.17
N ARG A 118 14.32 -15.75 -5.68
CA ARG A 118 14.97 -17.01 -6.07
C ARG A 118 14.11 -18.20 -5.68
N GLY A 119 13.95 -19.16 -6.60
CA GLY A 119 13.29 -20.44 -6.34
C GLY A 119 11.80 -20.47 -6.65
N HIS A 120 11.28 -19.52 -7.44
CA HIS A 120 9.88 -19.49 -7.84
C HIS A 120 9.71 -19.16 -9.33
N ASP A 121 8.60 -19.61 -9.91
CA ASP A 121 8.26 -19.38 -11.30
C ASP A 121 7.79 -17.92 -11.51
N PRO A 122 8.45 -17.12 -12.37
CA PRO A 122 8.05 -15.73 -12.61
C PRO A 122 6.67 -15.57 -13.29
N VAL A 123 6.03 -16.66 -13.73
CA VAL A 123 4.80 -16.64 -14.53
C VAL A 123 3.51 -16.68 -13.68
N GLY A 124 3.59 -17.04 -12.39
CA GLY A 124 2.44 -17.02 -11.49
C GLY A 124 2.27 -15.66 -10.82
N GLY A 125 1.16 -14.96 -11.09
CA GLY A 125 0.82 -13.68 -10.46
C GLY A 125 1.09 -13.71 -8.96
N TRP A 126 1.96 -12.81 -8.51
CA TRP A 126 2.40 -12.75 -7.13
C TRP A 126 1.44 -11.87 -6.33
N GLU A 127 0.89 -12.44 -5.27
CA GLU A 127 -0.14 -11.84 -4.42
C GLU A 127 0.25 -12.04 -2.95
N ALA A 128 -0.36 -11.28 -2.05
CA ALA A 128 -0.21 -11.39 -0.60
C ALA A 128 1.25 -11.44 -0.10
N VAL A 129 2.12 -10.59 -0.66
CA VAL A 129 3.49 -10.44 -0.16
C VAL A 129 3.46 -9.82 1.23
N TRP A 130 4.33 -10.31 2.11
CA TRP A 130 4.55 -9.70 3.42
C TRP A 130 6.05 -9.66 3.69
N VAL A 131 6.56 -8.49 4.09
CA VAL A 131 7.98 -8.28 4.38
C VAL A 131 8.15 -7.97 5.86
N PHE A 132 9.10 -8.66 6.49
CA PHE A 132 9.53 -8.36 7.85
C PHE A 132 11.02 -8.63 7.98
N GLU A 133 11.65 -7.92 8.91
CA GLU A 133 13.03 -8.15 9.30
C GLU A 133 13.10 -8.99 10.57
N ARG A 134 14.16 -9.79 10.68
CA ARG A 134 14.44 -10.61 11.85
C ARG A 134 15.94 -10.57 12.16
N GLU A 135 16.24 -10.22 13.40
CA GLU A 135 17.57 -10.34 14.01
C GLU A 135 17.96 -11.79 14.35
#